data_AF-A0A0R3L3N5-F1
#
_entry.id   AF-A0A0R3L3N5-F1
#
_cell.length_a   1.000
_cell.length_b   1.000
_cell.length_c   1.000
_cell.angle_alpha   90.00
_cell.angle_beta   90.00
_cell.angle_gamma   90.00
#
_symmetry.space_group_name_H-M   'P 1'
#
loop_
_entity.id
_entity.type
_entity.pdbx_description
1 polymer ?
#
loop_
_entity_poly.entity_id
_entity_poly.type
_entity_poly.pdbx_seq_one_letter_code
_entity_poly.pdbx_strand_id
1 'polypeptide(L)'
;MNVQKSDRVLRCYRIGDPDGAYAVYDAEGARLYPGRWNTHTSPMIYASEHYSTAMLEKLVHANLVMPANQHFIEITIPNGISYEIFQTAAHPGWDFRNETICKTFGQQWYEEKRSALLIVPSLPARLERNFLINPAHPDAKGIEHTLPEPVWWDERLYGQ
;
A
#
# COMPACT_ATOMS: atom_id res chain seq x y z
N MET A 1 21.27 -5.62 0.98
CA MET A 1 19.99 -4.98 0.62
C MET A 1 20.30 -3.92 -0.40
N ASN A 2 19.67 -3.95 -1.58
CA ASN A 2 20.01 -3.05 -2.70
C ASN A 2 18.87 -2.06 -2.93
N VAL A 3 18.98 -0.89 -2.29
CA VAL A 3 18.14 0.27 -2.60
C VAL A 3 18.42 0.68 -4.04
N GLN A 4 17.36 0.88 -4.80
CA GLN A 4 17.38 1.26 -6.21
C GLN A 4 16.70 2.61 -6.39
N LYS A 5 16.85 3.18 -7.58
CA LYS A 5 16.17 4.41 -8.00
C LYS A 5 15.30 4.07 -9.19
N SER A 6 14.05 4.51 -9.21
CA SER A 6 13.21 4.33 -10.38
C SER A 6 13.87 4.99 -11.59
N ASP A 7 13.76 4.35 -12.75
CA ASP A 7 14.24 4.83 -14.06
C ASP A 7 13.11 5.46 -14.90
N ARG A 8 11.88 5.43 -14.36
CA ARG A 8 10.64 5.87 -14.99
C ARG A 8 9.66 6.36 -13.93
N VAL A 9 8.63 7.05 -14.40
CA VAL A 9 7.45 7.36 -13.57
C VAL A 9 6.70 6.07 -13.27
N LEU A 10 6.36 5.86 -12.00
CA LEU A 10 5.49 4.76 -11.57
C LEU A 10 4.13 5.31 -11.17
N ARG A 11 3.11 4.45 -11.24
CA ARG A 11 1.76 4.75 -10.76
C ARG A 11 1.32 3.67 -9.81
N CYS A 12 0.55 4.07 -8.80
CA CYS A 12 -0.16 3.15 -7.93
C CYS A 12 -1.49 3.76 -7.50
N TYR A 13 -2.35 2.95 -6.91
CA TYR A 13 -3.72 3.30 -6.59
C TYR A 13 -3.99 2.97 -5.13
N ARG A 14 -4.75 3.84 -4.48
CA ARG A 14 -5.22 3.63 -3.12
C ARG A 14 -6.70 3.94 -3.06
N ILE A 15 -7.45 3.08 -2.38
CA ILE A 15 -8.88 3.27 -2.14
C ILE A 15 -9.11 3.62 -0.67
N GLY A 16 -9.95 4.60 -0.40
CA GLY A 16 -10.33 5.05 0.93
C GLY A 16 -11.66 5.78 0.94
N ASP A 17 -12.09 6.20 2.12
CA ASP A 17 -13.27 7.05 2.28
C ASP A 17 -12.80 8.51 2.40
N PRO A 18 -13.16 9.40 1.46
CA PRO A 18 -12.76 10.80 1.51
C PRO A 18 -13.43 11.58 2.66
N ASP A 19 -14.56 11.08 3.17
CA ASP A 19 -15.26 11.64 4.33
C ASP A 19 -14.83 10.95 5.65
N GLY A 20 -13.83 10.07 5.58
CA GLY A 20 -13.24 9.41 6.74
C GLY A 20 -12.49 10.38 7.66
N ALA A 21 -12.09 9.89 8.83
CA ALA A 21 -11.37 10.69 9.83
C ALA A 21 -10.03 11.26 9.35
N TYR A 22 -9.44 10.67 8.30
CA TYR A 22 -8.18 11.07 7.71
C TYR A 22 -8.31 11.06 6.18
N ALA A 23 -7.52 11.92 5.52
CA ALA A 23 -7.48 11.96 4.06
C ALA A 23 -7.10 10.60 3.46
N VAL A 24 -7.53 10.33 2.23
CA VAL A 24 -7.22 9.06 1.55
C VAL A 24 -5.70 8.86 1.45
N TYR A 25 -4.94 9.90 1.11
CA TYR A 25 -3.47 9.87 1.10
C TYR A 25 -2.88 10.21 2.47
N ASP A 26 -3.06 9.32 3.44
CA ASP A 26 -2.56 9.49 4.81
C ASP A 26 -2.20 8.14 5.46
N ALA A 27 -1.28 8.17 6.44
CA ALA A 27 -0.75 6.98 7.12
C ALA A 27 -1.36 6.71 8.50
N GLU A 28 -2.17 7.63 9.05
CA GLU A 28 -2.76 7.53 10.39
C GLU A 28 -3.71 6.33 10.51
N GLY A 29 -4.43 5.98 9.45
CA GLY A 29 -5.21 4.74 9.40
C GLY A 29 -4.35 3.51 9.65
N ALA A 30 -3.18 3.43 9.03
CA ALA A 30 -2.22 2.34 9.25
C ALA A 30 -1.53 2.44 10.61
N ARG A 31 -1.40 3.63 11.19
CA ARG A 31 -0.91 3.82 12.56
C ARG A 31 -1.88 3.25 13.59
N LEU A 32 -3.18 3.50 13.43
CA LEU A 32 -4.23 3.06 14.35
C LEU A 32 -4.57 1.59 14.16
N TYR A 33 -4.60 1.13 12.90
CA TYR A 33 -4.94 -0.23 12.52
C TYR A 33 -3.84 -0.80 11.61
N PRO A 34 -2.75 -1.33 12.18
CA PRO A 34 -1.60 -1.77 11.40
C PRO A 34 -1.92 -2.95 10.48
N GLY A 35 -1.57 -2.79 9.20
CA GLY A 35 -1.63 -3.85 8.21
C GLY A 35 -0.45 -4.83 8.31
N ARG A 36 -0.35 -5.73 7.32
CA ARG A 36 0.65 -6.81 7.29
C ARG A 36 2.09 -6.33 7.43
N TRP A 37 2.41 -5.16 6.90
CA TRP A 37 3.78 -4.67 6.76
C TRP A 37 4.15 -3.57 7.74
N ASN A 38 3.29 -3.25 8.71
CA ASN A 38 3.58 -2.21 9.67
C ASN A 38 3.13 -2.52 11.09
N THR A 39 3.68 -1.74 12.01
CA THR A 39 3.27 -1.62 13.40
C THR A 39 2.78 -0.20 13.68
N HIS A 40 2.26 0.05 14.89
CA HIS A 40 1.81 1.37 15.29
C HIS A 40 2.93 2.44 15.27
N THR A 41 4.19 2.02 15.32
CA THR A 41 5.36 2.94 15.30
C THR A 41 5.92 3.17 13.91
N SER A 42 5.40 2.48 12.89
CA SER A 42 5.84 2.57 11.50
C SER A 42 4.69 2.95 10.54
N PRO A 43 4.02 4.10 10.74
CA PRO A 43 2.89 4.49 9.91
C PRO A 43 3.33 4.72 8.46
N MET A 44 2.76 3.93 7.55
CA MET A 44 3.08 3.96 6.11
C MET A 44 1.80 3.96 5.27
N ILE A 45 1.90 4.50 4.05
CA ILE A 45 0.77 4.54 3.12
C ILE A 45 0.83 3.29 2.25
N TYR A 46 -0.28 2.54 2.23
CA TYR A 46 -0.45 1.36 1.38
C TYR A 46 -1.15 1.74 0.08
N ALA A 47 -0.58 1.32 -1.04
CA ALA A 47 -1.18 1.41 -2.37
C ALA A 47 -0.91 0.11 -3.15
N SER A 48 -1.66 -0.12 -4.21
CA SER A 48 -1.44 -1.23 -5.14
C SER A 48 -0.98 -0.70 -6.48
N GLU A 49 -0.06 -1.39 -7.15
CA GLU A 49 0.44 -0.95 -8.47
C GLU A 49 -0.69 -0.80 -9.49
N HIS A 50 -1.66 -1.70 -9.46
CA HIS A 50 -2.83 -1.67 -10.33
C HIS A 50 -4.10 -1.37 -9.55
N TYR A 51 -5.01 -0.63 -10.18
CA TYR A 51 -6.33 -0.29 -9.64
C TYR A 51 -7.15 -1.54 -9.29
N SER A 52 -7.13 -2.56 -10.16
CA SER A 52 -7.79 -3.85 -9.93
C SER A 52 -7.29 -4.54 -8.66
N THR A 53 -5.99 -4.47 -8.37
CA THR A 53 -5.40 -5.01 -7.14
C THR A 53 -5.84 -4.22 -5.92
N ALA A 54 -5.91 -2.88 -6.01
CA ALA A 54 -6.45 -2.06 -4.92
C ALA A 54 -7.91 -2.42 -4.60
N MET A 55 -8.72 -2.67 -5.63
CA MET A 55 -10.09 -3.16 -5.47
C MET A 55 -10.13 -4.53 -4.79
N LEU A 56 -9.27 -5.47 -5.21
CA LEU A 56 -9.21 -6.81 -4.64
C LEU A 56 -8.80 -6.79 -3.16
N GLU A 57 -7.81 -5.98 -2.79
CA GLU A 57 -7.42 -5.78 -1.38
C GLU A 57 -8.61 -5.29 -0.55
N LYS A 58 -9.41 -4.34 -1.08
CA LYS A 58 -10.63 -3.88 -0.40
C LYS A 58 -11.66 -4.97 -0.24
N LEU A 59 -11.93 -5.76 -1.28
CA LEU A 59 -12.91 -6.86 -1.21
C LEU A 59 -12.52 -7.91 -0.17
N VAL A 60 -11.24 -8.29 -0.11
CA VAL A 60 -10.76 -9.28 0.88
C VAL A 60 -10.86 -8.73 2.30
N HIS A 61 -10.63 -7.44 2.52
CA HIS A 61 -10.73 -6.82 3.84
C HIS A 61 -12.16 -6.45 4.26
N ALA A 62 -13.08 -6.30 3.30
CA ALA A 62 -14.46 -5.88 3.56
C ALA A 62 -15.33 -6.95 4.25
N ASN A 63 -14.87 -8.20 4.39
CA ASN A 63 -15.65 -9.30 4.99
C ASN A 63 -17.12 -9.34 4.47
N LEU A 64 -17.31 -9.15 3.16
CA LEU A 64 -18.61 -9.11 2.45
C LEU A 64 -19.48 -7.84 2.68
N VAL A 65 -19.04 -6.88 3.49
CA VAL A 65 -19.71 -5.58 3.63
C VAL A 65 -18.79 -4.48 3.13
N MET A 66 -19.02 -4.02 1.91
CA MET A 66 -18.24 -2.91 1.39
C MET A 66 -18.53 -1.64 2.19
N PRO A 67 -17.49 -0.94 2.67
CA PRO A 67 -17.71 0.35 3.29
C PRO A 67 -18.31 1.30 2.25
N ALA A 68 -19.26 2.14 2.68
CA ALA A 68 -19.84 3.14 1.81
C ALA A 68 -18.76 4.14 1.32
N ASN A 69 -19.11 4.92 0.30
CA ASN A 69 -18.33 6.09 -0.12
C ASN A 69 -16.87 5.82 -0.54
N GLN A 70 -16.56 4.64 -1.08
CA GLN A 70 -15.19 4.35 -1.53
C GLN A 70 -14.80 5.21 -2.72
N HIS A 71 -13.68 5.92 -2.58
CA HIS A 71 -13.03 6.66 -3.64
C HIS A 71 -11.61 6.15 -3.83
N PHE A 72 -11.09 6.22 -5.05
CA PHE A 72 -9.70 5.96 -5.35
C PHE A 72 -8.95 7.26 -5.60
N ILE A 73 -7.65 7.23 -5.31
CA ILE A 73 -6.68 8.20 -5.81
C ILE A 73 -5.68 7.45 -6.69
N GLU A 74 -5.26 8.07 -7.78
CA GLU A 74 -4.05 7.68 -8.49
C GLU A 74 -2.87 8.44 -7.85
N ILE A 75 -1.82 7.71 -7.51
CA ILE A 75 -0.59 8.24 -6.94
C ILE A 75 0.49 8.17 -8.01
N THR A 76 1.07 9.33 -8.34
CA THR A 76 2.17 9.45 -9.28
C THR A 76 3.49 9.52 -8.53
N ILE A 77 4.38 8.56 -8.83
CA ILE A 77 5.72 8.47 -8.27
C ILE A 77 6.69 8.91 -9.37
N PRO A 78 7.39 10.05 -9.21
CA PRO A 78 8.28 10.53 -10.25
C PRO A 78 9.49 9.60 -10.46
N ASN A 79 10.21 9.84 -11.56
CA ASN A 79 11.48 9.19 -11.82
C ASN A 79 12.52 9.54 -10.74
N GLY A 80 13.43 8.63 -10.41
CA GLY A 80 14.49 8.85 -9.41
C GLY A 80 14.05 8.69 -7.95
N ILE A 81 12.86 8.16 -7.68
CA ILE A 81 12.41 7.82 -6.32
C ILE A 81 13.12 6.56 -5.86
N SER A 82 13.62 6.56 -4.61
CA SER A 82 14.25 5.38 -4.03
C SER A 82 13.22 4.29 -3.74
N TYR A 83 13.56 3.06 -4.10
CA TYR A 83 12.73 1.90 -3.80
C TYR A 83 13.56 0.69 -3.38
N GLU A 84 12.91 -0.19 -2.65
CA GLU A 84 13.38 -1.54 -2.33
C GLU A 84 12.31 -2.56 -2.73
N ILE A 85 12.73 -3.76 -3.14
CA ILE A 85 11.82 -4.88 -3.41
C ILE A 85 12.00 -5.91 -2.31
N PHE A 86 10.91 -6.26 -1.63
CA PHE A 86 10.90 -7.34 -0.66
C PHE A 86 11.18 -8.69 -1.33
N GLN A 87 12.20 -9.39 -0.84
CA GLN A 87 12.65 -10.66 -1.40
C GLN A 87 11.92 -11.83 -0.73
N THR A 88 10.84 -12.33 -1.35
CA THR A 88 10.02 -13.42 -0.79
C THR A 88 10.81 -14.71 -0.56
N ALA A 89 11.75 -15.05 -1.46
CA ALA A 89 12.60 -16.23 -1.34
C ALA A 89 13.53 -16.19 -0.10
N ALA A 90 13.90 -14.98 0.35
CA ALA A 90 14.72 -14.80 1.54
C ALA A 90 13.90 -14.79 2.84
N HIS A 91 12.57 -14.74 2.76
CA HIS A 91 11.67 -14.60 3.89
C HIS A 91 10.50 -15.61 3.80
N PRO A 92 10.78 -16.92 3.92
CA PRO A 92 9.74 -17.94 3.90
C PRO A 92 8.71 -17.70 5.02
N GLY A 93 7.42 -17.91 4.71
CA GLY A 93 6.31 -17.70 5.65
C GLY A 93 5.76 -16.27 5.70
N TRP A 94 6.23 -15.35 4.86
CA TRP A 94 5.67 -13.99 4.73
C TRP A 94 4.16 -13.99 4.42
N ASP A 95 3.67 -15.03 3.76
CA ASP A 95 2.29 -15.23 3.31
C ASP A 95 1.42 -16.00 4.32
N PHE A 96 1.96 -16.33 5.49
CA PHE A 96 1.20 -17.02 6.53
C PHE A 96 0.26 -16.06 7.27
N ARG A 97 -0.67 -16.64 8.06
CA ARG A 97 -1.52 -15.86 8.97
C ARG A 97 -0.70 -15.10 10.02
N ASN A 98 0.44 -15.64 10.43
CA ASN A 98 1.37 -14.94 11.31
C ASN A 98 2.15 -13.90 10.51
N GLU A 99 1.89 -12.62 10.79
CA GLU A 99 2.46 -11.51 10.04
C GLU A 99 3.79 -10.98 10.63
N THR A 100 4.33 -11.64 11.66
CA THR A 100 5.52 -11.15 12.40
C THR A 100 6.69 -10.83 11.47
N ILE A 101 6.98 -11.69 10.49
CA ILE A 101 8.07 -11.47 9.52
C ILE A 101 7.85 -10.17 8.73
N CYS A 102 6.63 -9.95 8.24
CA CYS A 102 6.29 -8.78 7.43
C CYS A 102 6.32 -7.49 8.28
N LYS A 103 5.75 -7.54 9.49
CA LYS A 103 5.72 -6.41 10.42
C LYS A 103 7.13 -6.01 10.87
N THR A 104 7.97 -6.97 11.24
CA THR A 104 9.38 -6.72 11.62
C THR A 104 10.15 -6.13 10.45
N PHE A 105 10.02 -6.71 9.25
CA PHE A 105 10.72 -6.19 8.07
C PHE A 105 10.31 -4.76 7.74
N GLY A 106 9.00 -4.49 7.70
CA GLY A 106 8.48 -3.18 7.33
C GLY A 106 8.73 -2.11 8.39
N GLN A 107 8.69 -2.46 9.68
CA GLN A 107 9.10 -1.55 10.75
C GLN A 107 10.58 -1.18 10.62
N GLN A 108 11.47 -2.16 10.45
CA GLN A 108 12.90 -1.90 10.27
C GLN A 108 13.16 -1.04 9.02
N TRP A 109 12.53 -1.38 7.89
CA TRP A 109 12.59 -0.58 6.66
C TRP A 109 12.18 0.88 6.88
N TYR A 110 11.08 1.09 7.62
CA TYR A 110 10.54 2.42 7.92
C TYR A 110 11.47 3.23 8.82
N GLU A 111 11.93 2.64 9.94
CA GLU A 111 12.76 3.29 10.96
C GLU A 111 14.14 3.68 10.41
N GLU A 112 14.76 2.79 9.64
CA GLU A 112 16.05 3.04 8.99
C GLU A 112 15.94 3.99 7.79
N LYS A 113 14.72 4.33 7.35
CA LYS A 113 14.44 5.12 6.14
C LYS A 113 15.24 4.62 4.93
N ARG A 114 15.24 3.29 4.70
CA ARG A 114 16.08 2.67 3.65
C ARG A 114 15.74 3.16 2.25
N SER A 115 14.46 3.41 1.98
CA SER A 115 13.97 3.97 0.72
C SER A 115 12.61 4.65 0.93
N ALA A 116 12.17 5.46 -0.03
CA ALA A 116 10.82 6.02 -0.01
C ALA A 116 9.74 4.96 -0.27
N LEU A 117 10.04 3.98 -1.13
CA LEU A 117 9.12 2.91 -1.49
C LEU A 117 9.64 1.54 -1.06
N LEU A 118 8.76 0.72 -0.51
CA LEU A 118 8.94 -0.72 -0.39
C LEU A 118 7.90 -1.42 -1.24
N ILE A 119 8.37 -2.13 -2.27
CA ILE A 119 7.54 -2.92 -3.17
C ILE A 119 7.43 -4.33 -2.60
N VAL A 120 6.20 -4.75 -2.32
CA VAL A 120 5.87 -6.04 -1.71
C VAL A 120 4.86 -6.79 -2.57
N PRO A 121 4.80 -8.13 -2.51
CA PRO A 121 3.73 -8.87 -3.16
C PRO A 121 2.35 -8.54 -2.54
N SER A 122 1.31 -8.52 -3.36
CA SER A 122 -0.07 -8.56 -2.88
C SER A 122 -0.40 -9.96 -2.37
N LEU A 123 -1.04 -10.06 -1.20
CA LEU A 123 -1.40 -11.37 -0.63
C LEU A 123 -2.58 -12.01 -1.38
N PRO A 124 -3.68 -11.27 -1.69
CA PRO A 124 -4.76 -11.78 -2.52
C PRO A 124 -4.36 -12.14 -3.96
N ALA A 125 -3.43 -11.38 -4.55
CA ALA A 125 -2.95 -11.60 -5.92
C ALA A 125 -1.41 -11.68 -5.94
N ARG A 126 -0.84 -12.86 -5.68
CA ARG A 126 0.61 -13.04 -5.45
C ARG A 126 1.54 -12.66 -6.60
N LEU A 127 1.01 -12.52 -7.82
CA LEU A 127 1.77 -12.01 -8.98
C LEU A 127 1.79 -10.47 -9.04
N GLU A 128 0.85 -9.82 -8.35
CA GLU A 128 0.69 -8.38 -8.28
C GLU A 128 1.51 -7.77 -7.14
N ARG A 129 1.72 -6.46 -7.22
CA ARG A 129 2.55 -5.73 -6.26
C ARG A 129 1.77 -4.65 -5.54
N ASN A 130 2.07 -4.50 -4.26
CA ASN A 130 1.68 -3.36 -3.43
C ASN A 130 2.90 -2.48 -3.18
N PHE A 131 2.68 -1.18 -3.13
CA PHE A 131 3.67 -0.16 -2.85
C PHE A 131 3.39 0.41 -1.47
N LEU A 132 4.37 0.28 -0.59
CA LEU A 132 4.36 0.91 0.73
C LEU A 132 5.19 2.18 0.64
N ILE A 133 4.60 3.32 0.99
CA ILE A 133 5.25 4.62 0.93
C ILE A 133 5.60 5.03 2.37
N ASN A 134 6.86 5.37 2.60
CA ASN A 134 7.33 5.96 3.85
C ASN A 134 7.19 7.48 3.77
N PRO A 135 6.14 8.10 4.34
CA PRO A 135 5.97 9.55 4.27
C PRO A 135 7.08 10.33 5.01
N ALA A 136 7.82 9.68 5.93
CA ALA A 136 8.93 10.29 6.66
C ALA A 136 10.27 10.25 5.90
N HIS A 137 10.32 9.61 4.72
CA HIS A 137 11.50 9.56 3.87
C HIS A 137 11.64 10.82 3.00
N PRO A 138 12.83 11.46 2.89
CA PRO A 138 13.01 12.69 2.12
C PRO A 138 12.57 12.61 0.65
N ASP A 139 12.86 11.49 -0.03
CA ASP A 139 12.46 11.28 -1.43
C ASP A 139 10.93 11.25 -1.61
N ALA A 140 10.13 10.94 -0.58
CA ALA A 140 8.67 10.84 -0.71
C ALA A 140 7.98 12.19 -0.97
N LYS A 141 8.69 13.31 -0.78
CA LYS A 141 8.17 14.67 -1.00
C LYS A 141 7.73 14.95 -2.43
N GLY A 142 8.29 14.23 -3.41
CA GLY A 142 7.93 14.39 -4.82
C GLY A 142 6.76 13.52 -5.27
N ILE A 143 6.19 12.70 -4.37
CA ILE A 143 5.06 11.82 -4.72
C ILE A 143 3.77 12.66 -4.64
N GLU A 144 3.01 12.64 -5.73
CA GLU A 144 1.77 13.39 -5.88
C GLU A 144 0.59 12.44 -6.02
N HIS A 145 -0.62 12.92 -5.79
CA HIS A 145 -1.83 12.14 -6.00
C HIS A 145 -2.97 13.00 -6.58
N THR A 146 -3.90 12.35 -7.27
CA THR A 146 -5.11 13.00 -7.79
C THR A 146 -6.09 13.35 -6.68
N LEU A 147 -7.14 14.08 -7.04
CA LEU A 147 -8.34 14.17 -6.19
C LEU A 147 -9.00 12.78 -6.08
N PRO A 148 -9.67 12.48 -4.96
CA PRO A 148 -10.43 11.24 -4.83
C PRO A 148 -11.58 11.19 -5.85
N GLU A 149 -11.69 10.05 -6.56
CA GLU A 149 -12.75 9.77 -7.53
C GLU A 149 -13.57 8.56 -7.09
N PRO A 150 -14.90 8.54 -7.30
CA PRO A 150 -15.75 7.44 -6.86
C PRO A 150 -15.34 6.10 -7.47
N VAL A 151 -15.34 5.04 -6.66
CA VAL A 151 -15.22 3.67 -7.14
C VAL A 151 -16.59 3.13 -7.52
N TRP A 152 -16.74 2.74 -8.78
CA TRP A 152 -17.94 2.08 -9.29
C TRP A 152 -17.84 0.57 -9.12
N TRP A 153 -18.49 0.05 -8.08
CA TRP A 153 -18.52 -1.39 -7.82
C TRP A 153 -19.61 -2.08 -8.64
N ASP A 154 -19.22 -3.14 -9.34
CA ASP A 154 -20.17 -3.99 -10.04
C ASP A 154 -20.91 -4.90 -9.05
N GLU A 155 -22.25 -4.90 -9.09
CA GLU A 155 -23.08 -5.71 -8.18
C GLU A 155 -22.80 -7.21 -8.28
N ARG A 156 -22.31 -7.69 -9.43
CA ARG A 156 -21.97 -9.11 -9.65
C ARG A 156 -20.79 -9.58 -8.81
N LEU A 157 -19.97 -8.66 -8.29
CA LEU A 157 -18.88 -9.00 -7.36
C LEU A 157 -19.41 -9.53 -6.01
N TYR A 158 -20.70 -9.33 -5.72
CA TYR A 158 -21.32 -9.69 -4.45
C TYR A 158 -22.19 -10.95 -4.51
N GLY A 159 -22.23 -11.65 -5.65
CA GLY A 159 -22.91 -12.95 -5.77
C GLY A 159 -24.41 -12.90 -5.47
N GLN A 160 -25.14 -11.96 -6.06
CA GLN A 160 -26.60 -12.03 -6.12
C GLN A 160 -27.06 -13.17 -7.02
#